data_AF-A0A7Y1X783-F1
#
_entry.id   AF-A0A7Y1X783-F1
#
_cell.length_a   1.000
_cell.length_b   1.000
_cell.length_c   1.000
_cell.angle_alpha   90.00
_cell.angle_beta   90.00
_cell.angle_gamma   90.00
#
_symmetry.space_group_name_H-M   'P 1'
#
loop_
_entity.id
_entity.type
_entity.pdbx_description
1 polymer ?
#
loop_
_entity_poly.entity_id
_entity_poly.type
_entity_poly.pdbx_seq_one_letter_code
_entity_poly.pdbx_strand_id
1 'polypeptide(L)'
;MTDSRKVLISVVASVVVIGLVVGLVLTFAIIPLPDFPSLADDPDPSIPGTVAFARWDDGDLCVWTVPASGGEASEVLCDNNIGFGEISPGWTPDGLLVVEQFGPNREVFRVVDPETGETIDRISFEETGAYDGPVGRDFVATQDGLSVYVNGDRGEPQLILEVPSGSERIVLEVEGPADYRFDWARLSPDGEWILVQDSEGRVLIVSPDGDPNARILTDDVDSWMAASWYIPGYAEGTWDPRR
;
A
#
# COMPACT_ATOMS: atom_id res chain seq x y z
N MET A 1 39.76 53.15 16.77
CA MET A 1 40.31 51.93 16.15
C MET A 1 39.87 50.63 16.86
N THR A 2 39.29 50.71 18.06
CA THR A 2 38.86 49.56 18.88
C THR A 2 37.49 48.98 18.49
N ASP A 3 36.67 49.71 17.74
CA ASP A 3 35.30 49.32 17.42
C ASP A 3 35.20 48.35 16.22
N SER A 4 35.91 48.64 15.13
CA SER A 4 35.88 47.80 13.92
C SER A 4 36.39 46.37 14.14
N ARG A 5 37.30 46.17 15.09
CA ARG A 5 37.86 44.85 15.40
C ARG A 5 36.87 43.98 16.17
N LYS A 6 36.04 44.60 17.03
CA LYS A 6 34.96 43.90 17.75
C LYS A 6 33.82 43.52 16.79
N VAL A 7 33.48 44.42 15.87
CA VAL A 7 32.48 44.13 14.81
C VAL A 7 32.94 42.97 13.94
N LEU A 8 34.20 42.97 13.47
CA LEU A 8 34.73 41.89 12.64
C LEU A 8 34.73 40.53 13.38
N ILE A 9 35.17 40.51 14.64
CA ILE A 9 35.17 39.27 15.45
C ILE A 9 33.73 38.76 15.65
N SER A 10 32.78 39.66 15.90
CA SER A 10 31.37 39.29 16.03
C SER A 10 30.82 38.68 14.74
N VAL A 11 31.11 39.27 13.57
CA VAL A 11 30.63 38.75 12.28
C VAL A 11 31.21 37.37 11.99
N VAL A 12 32.52 37.16 12.21
CA VAL A 12 33.17 35.87 11.99
C VAL A 12 32.59 34.80 12.93
N ALA A 13 32.40 35.11 14.21
CA ALA A 13 31.81 34.18 15.17
C ALA A 13 30.37 33.80 14.78
N SER A 14 29.55 34.77 14.35
CA SER A 14 28.19 34.50 13.86
C SER A 14 28.18 33.60 12.63
N VAL A 15 29.07 33.83 11.65
CA VAL A 15 29.16 32.98 10.45
C VAL A 15 29.57 31.55 10.80
N VAL A 16 30.50 31.37 11.74
CA VAL A 16 30.92 30.03 12.20
C VAL A 16 29.78 29.31 12.90
N VAL A 17 29.03 30.00 13.78
CA VAL A 17 27.87 29.40 14.46
C VAL A 17 26.77 29.04 13.47
N ILE A 18 26.44 29.92 12.52
CA ILE A 18 25.46 29.63 11.46
C ILE A 18 25.94 28.44 10.63
N GLY A 19 27.20 28.40 10.22
CA GLY A 19 27.76 27.28 9.47
C GLY A 19 27.71 25.96 10.25
N LEU A 20 27.97 25.97 11.55
CA LEU A 20 27.85 24.80 12.42
C LEU A 20 26.39 24.34 12.56
N VAL A 21 25.46 25.27 12.80
CA VAL A 21 24.04 24.95 12.93
C VAL A 21 23.49 24.40 11.61
N VAL A 22 23.79 25.04 10.48
CA VAL A 22 23.39 24.56 9.15
C VAL A 22 24.01 23.21 8.86
N GLY A 23 25.30 23.02 9.15
CA GLY A 23 25.97 21.73 8.98
C GLY A 23 25.31 20.63 9.81
N LEU A 24 24.99 20.92 11.07
CA LEU A 24 24.34 19.98 11.98
C LEU A 24 22.90 19.66 11.55
N VAL A 25 22.14 20.67 11.14
CA VAL A 25 20.80 20.47 10.55
C VAL A 25 20.89 19.61 9.30
N LEU A 26 21.81 19.87 8.38
CA LEU A 26 21.93 19.08 7.15
C LEU A 26 22.38 17.63 7.42
N THR A 27 23.17 17.37 8.47
CA THR A 27 23.60 16.00 8.81
C THR A 27 22.58 15.22 9.63
N PHE A 28 21.78 15.88 10.48
CA PHE A 28 20.84 15.21 11.38
C PHE A 28 19.37 15.34 10.97
N ALA A 29 19.03 16.22 10.02
CA ALA A 29 17.66 16.41 9.56
C ALA A 29 17.29 15.57 8.33
N ILE A 30 18.21 14.76 7.79
CA ILE A 30 17.92 13.88 6.66
C ILE A 30 17.97 12.44 7.18
N ILE A 31 16.87 12.00 7.81
CA ILE A 31 16.63 10.58 8.02
C ILE A 31 16.38 9.98 6.63
N PRO A 32 17.16 8.99 6.16
CA PRO A 32 16.94 8.40 4.85
C PRO A 32 15.61 7.63 4.83
N LEU A 33 15.04 7.47 3.63
CA LEU A 33 13.91 6.58 3.46
C LEU A 33 14.31 5.14 3.82
N PRO A 34 13.40 4.37 4.44
CA PRO A 34 13.61 2.96 4.70
C PRO A 34 13.89 2.20 3.40
N ASP A 35 14.95 1.39 3.41
CA ASP A 35 15.34 0.56 2.28
C ASP A 35 14.80 -0.87 2.46
N PHE A 36 14.20 -1.42 1.42
CA PHE A 36 13.60 -2.74 1.43
C PHE A 36 14.03 -3.50 0.17
N PRO A 37 14.40 -4.79 0.27
CA PRO A 37 14.71 -5.61 -0.90
C PRO A 37 13.50 -5.75 -1.83
N SER A 38 13.76 -5.80 -3.14
CA SER A 38 12.73 -5.95 -4.17
C SER A 38 12.45 -7.43 -4.48
N LEU A 39 11.18 -7.82 -4.46
CA LEU A 39 10.71 -9.13 -4.95
C LEU A 39 10.77 -9.23 -6.47
N ALA A 40 10.84 -8.12 -7.21
CA ALA A 40 11.09 -8.17 -8.64
C ALA A 40 12.53 -8.61 -8.95
N ASP A 41 13.50 -8.20 -8.11
CA ASP A 41 14.91 -8.56 -8.25
C ASP A 41 15.23 -9.94 -7.65
N ASP A 42 14.61 -10.29 -6.52
CA ASP A 42 14.77 -11.58 -5.83
C ASP A 42 13.39 -12.23 -5.54
N PRO A 43 12.76 -12.87 -6.53
CA PRO A 43 11.44 -13.48 -6.38
C PRO A 43 11.41 -14.63 -5.36
N ASP A 44 10.32 -14.72 -4.60
CA ASP A 44 10.08 -15.74 -3.59
C ASP A 44 8.85 -16.59 -3.95
N PRO A 45 9.05 -17.77 -4.57
CA PRO A 45 7.95 -18.62 -5.00
C PRO A 45 7.14 -19.23 -3.85
N SER A 46 7.54 -19.02 -2.59
CA SER A 46 6.74 -19.45 -1.43
C SER A 46 5.57 -18.53 -1.13
N ILE A 47 5.54 -17.31 -1.69
CA ILE A 47 4.45 -16.35 -1.51
C ILE A 47 3.39 -16.61 -2.61
N PRO A 48 2.19 -17.10 -2.26
CA PRO A 48 1.21 -17.51 -3.25
C PRO A 48 0.35 -16.34 -3.75
N GLY A 49 -0.21 -16.51 -4.95
CA GLY A 49 -1.29 -15.69 -5.44
C GLY A 49 -0.88 -14.49 -6.29
N THR A 50 -1.84 -13.61 -6.52
CA THR A 50 -1.72 -12.43 -7.38
C THR A 50 -2.27 -11.23 -6.64
N VAL A 51 -1.56 -10.10 -6.73
CA VAL A 51 -2.01 -8.83 -6.18
C VAL A 51 -2.45 -7.94 -7.32
N ALA A 52 -3.64 -7.35 -7.18
CA ALA A 52 -4.12 -6.28 -8.05
C ALA A 52 -4.04 -4.95 -7.32
N PHE A 53 -3.65 -3.92 -8.06
CA PHE A 53 -3.50 -2.57 -7.56
C PHE A 53 -3.79 -1.60 -8.69
N ALA A 54 -3.74 -0.31 -8.40
CA ALA A 54 -3.88 0.70 -9.43
C ALA A 54 -2.91 1.85 -9.28
N ARG A 55 -2.65 2.43 -10.44
CA ARG A 55 -1.75 3.55 -10.63
C ARG A 55 -2.24 4.42 -11.76
N TRP A 56 -1.89 5.68 -11.70
CA TRP A 56 -2.11 6.59 -12.81
C TRP A 56 -1.06 6.34 -13.90
N ASP A 57 -1.51 6.22 -15.14
CA ASP A 57 -0.66 6.22 -16.32
C ASP A 57 -1.21 7.21 -17.34
N ASP A 58 -0.39 8.18 -17.75
CA ASP A 58 -0.75 9.26 -18.68
C ASP A 58 -2.07 9.99 -18.37
N GLY A 59 -2.45 10.07 -17.09
CA GLY A 59 -3.66 10.76 -16.61
C GLY A 59 -4.93 9.90 -16.63
N ASP A 60 -4.82 8.65 -17.06
CA ASP A 60 -5.85 7.63 -16.91
C ASP A 60 -5.52 6.72 -15.73
N LEU A 61 -6.56 6.16 -15.13
CA LEU A 61 -6.41 5.25 -14.02
C LEU A 61 -6.40 3.82 -14.54
N CYS A 62 -5.29 3.13 -14.30
CA CYS A 62 -5.09 1.78 -14.79
C CYS A 62 -5.02 0.77 -13.64
N VAL A 63 -5.59 -0.41 -13.86
CA VAL A 63 -5.53 -1.57 -12.97
C VAL A 63 -4.40 -2.47 -13.45
N TRP A 64 -3.53 -2.84 -12.52
CA TRP A 64 -2.36 -3.68 -12.75
C TRP A 64 -2.43 -4.92 -11.87
N THR A 65 -1.79 -6.00 -12.31
CA THR A 65 -1.57 -7.20 -11.51
C THR A 65 -0.09 -7.52 -11.40
N VAL A 66 0.31 -8.13 -10.30
CA VAL A 66 1.67 -8.63 -10.07
C VAL A 66 1.62 -9.97 -9.33
N PRO A 67 2.44 -10.96 -9.68
CA PRO A 67 2.56 -12.17 -8.88
C PRO A 67 3.02 -11.81 -7.47
N ALA A 68 2.36 -12.33 -6.43
CA ALA A 68 2.74 -12.02 -5.04
C ALA A 68 4.15 -12.52 -4.68
N SER A 69 4.65 -13.52 -5.41
CA SER A 69 6.03 -14.00 -5.35
C SER A 69 7.06 -13.02 -5.93
N GLY A 70 6.63 -11.92 -6.53
CA GLY A 70 7.49 -11.00 -7.26
C GLY A 70 7.52 -11.23 -8.77
N GLY A 71 8.03 -10.24 -9.50
CA GLY A 71 8.11 -10.24 -10.94
C GLY A 71 7.65 -8.91 -11.53
N GLU A 72 7.47 -8.87 -12.85
CA GLU A 72 6.96 -7.68 -13.54
C GLU A 72 5.45 -7.55 -13.36
N ALA A 73 5.01 -6.35 -12.97
CA ALA A 73 3.59 -6.01 -12.99
C ALA A 73 3.09 -5.88 -14.43
N SER A 74 1.86 -6.31 -14.67
CA SER A 74 1.20 -6.26 -15.99
C SER A 74 -0.06 -5.42 -15.92
N GLU A 75 -0.25 -4.54 -16.91
CA GLU A 75 -1.49 -3.79 -17.05
C GLU A 75 -2.62 -4.75 -17.45
N VAL A 76 -3.73 -4.69 -16.72
CA VAL A 76 -4.95 -5.45 -17.07
C VAL A 76 -5.93 -4.56 -17.81
N LEU A 77 -6.14 -3.34 -17.31
CA LEU A 77 -7.18 -2.46 -17.82
C LEU A 77 -6.82 -1.00 -17.57
N CYS A 78 -6.83 -0.17 -18.61
CA CYS A 78 -6.75 1.27 -18.46
C CYS A 78 -7.90 2.00 -19.18
N ASP A 79 -8.65 2.80 -18.44
CA ASP A 79 -9.84 3.52 -18.94
C ASP A 79 -10.12 4.72 -18.03
N ASN A 80 -10.43 5.87 -18.63
CA ASN A 80 -10.72 7.12 -17.92
C ASN A 80 -12.03 7.12 -17.12
N ASN A 81 -12.80 6.03 -17.19
CA ASN A 81 -14.06 5.84 -16.47
C ASN A 81 -13.96 4.82 -15.33
N ILE A 82 -12.77 4.31 -15.02
CA ILE A 82 -12.58 3.45 -13.85
C ILE A 82 -12.41 4.34 -12.62
N GLY A 83 -12.94 3.90 -11.49
CA GLY A 83 -12.54 4.48 -10.23
C GLY A 83 -12.39 3.45 -9.13
N PHE A 84 -12.02 3.97 -7.97
CA PHE A 84 -11.57 3.19 -6.82
C PHE A 84 -12.40 3.62 -5.62
N GLY A 85 -13.47 2.88 -5.38
CA GLY A 85 -14.17 2.84 -4.11
C GLY A 85 -13.57 1.80 -3.17
N GLU A 86 -14.30 1.50 -2.09
CA GLU A 86 -13.79 0.70 -0.96
C GLU A 86 -13.45 -0.75 -1.30
N ILE A 87 -13.93 -1.25 -2.44
CA ILE A 87 -13.82 -2.65 -2.86
C ILE A 87 -13.10 -2.84 -4.21
N SER A 88 -12.65 -1.75 -4.84
CA SER A 88 -11.98 -1.76 -6.14
C SER A 88 -10.50 -1.42 -5.97
N PRO A 89 -9.56 -2.22 -6.53
CA PRO A 89 -9.81 -3.43 -7.28
C PRO A 89 -10.15 -4.58 -6.32
N GLY A 90 -11.12 -5.42 -6.67
CA GLY A 90 -11.51 -6.61 -5.92
C GLY A 90 -11.33 -7.88 -6.75
N TRP A 91 -11.52 -9.04 -6.13
CA TRP A 91 -11.45 -10.34 -6.80
C TRP A 91 -12.72 -11.13 -6.58
N THR A 92 -13.17 -11.88 -7.57
CA THR A 92 -14.16 -12.93 -7.40
C THR A 92 -13.50 -14.24 -6.93
N PRO A 93 -14.24 -15.20 -6.34
CA PRO A 93 -13.68 -16.48 -5.92
C PRO A 93 -13.01 -17.28 -7.05
N ASP A 94 -13.46 -17.10 -8.30
CA ASP A 94 -12.92 -17.71 -9.51
C ASP A 94 -11.76 -16.93 -10.14
N GLY A 95 -11.28 -15.86 -9.49
CA GLY A 95 -10.08 -15.14 -9.90
C GLY A 95 -10.30 -14.08 -10.99
N LEU A 96 -11.54 -13.64 -11.19
CA LEU A 96 -11.82 -12.48 -12.03
C LEU A 96 -11.66 -11.20 -11.21
N LEU A 97 -11.19 -10.14 -11.85
CA LEU A 97 -11.10 -8.82 -11.24
C LEU A 97 -12.45 -8.14 -11.25
N VAL A 98 -12.75 -7.44 -10.16
CA VAL A 98 -13.91 -6.57 -10.06
C VAL A 98 -13.43 -5.14 -9.88
N VAL A 99 -13.77 -4.29 -10.84
CA VAL A 99 -13.37 -2.89 -10.84
C VAL A 99 -14.60 -2.00 -10.94
N GLU A 100 -14.61 -0.92 -10.18
CA GLU A 100 -15.68 0.05 -10.23
C GLU A 100 -15.53 0.96 -11.45
N GLN A 101 -16.64 1.19 -12.15
CA GLN A 101 -16.71 2.09 -13.28
C GLN A 101 -17.68 3.23 -12.99
N PHE A 102 -17.17 4.46 -13.04
CA PHE A 102 -17.96 5.68 -12.98
C PHE A 102 -18.25 6.17 -14.40
N GLY A 103 -19.52 6.39 -14.75
CA GLY A 103 -19.86 6.89 -16.08
C GLY A 103 -21.28 7.44 -16.20
N PRO A 104 -21.61 8.05 -17.35
CA PRO A 104 -22.91 8.69 -17.58
C PRO A 104 -24.10 7.71 -17.53
N ASN A 105 -23.84 6.40 -17.59
CA ASN A 105 -24.84 5.34 -17.63
C ASN A 105 -25.04 4.63 -16.27
N ARG A 106 -24.69 5.29 -15.16
CA ARG A 106 -24.69 4.79 -13.76
C ARG A 106 -23.43 4.01 -13.36
N GLU A 107 -23.21 3.94 -12.05
CA GLU A 107 -22.15 3.19 -11.39
C GLU A 107 -22.38 1.69 -11.61
N VAL A 108 -21.37 1.01 -12.16
CA VAL A 108 -21.37 -0.43 -12.42
C VAL A 108 -20.03 -1.03 -11.98
N PHE A 109 -20.07 -2.29 -11.59
CA PHE A 109 -18.88 -3.11 -11.45
C PHE A 109 -18.60 -3.80 -12.79
N ARG A 110 -17.39 -3.65 -13.30
CA ARG A 110 -16.90 -4.48 -14.41
C ARG A 110 -16.23 -5.71 -13.81
N VAL A 111 -16.62 -6.87 -14.31
CA VAL A 111 -15.90 -8.13 -14.07
C VAL A 111 -14.95 -8.33 -15.23
N VAL A 112 -13.66 -8.46 -14.95
CA VAL A 112 -12.58 -8.43 -15.94
C VAL A 112 -11.72 -9.67 -15.78
N ASP A 113 -11.37 -10.30 -16.89
CA ASP A 113 -10.39 -11.38 -16.90
C ASP A 113 -8.97 -10.78 -16.75
N PRO A 114 -8.24 -11.10 -15.66
CA PRO A 114 -6.92 -10.54 -15.41
C PRO A 114 -5.85 -10.99 -16.44
N GLU A 115 -6.05 -12.11 -17.13
CA GLU A 115 -5.08 -12.62 -18.11
C GLU A 115 -5.19 -11.89 -19.46
N THR A 116 -6.40 -11.46 -19.82
CA THR A 116 -6.69 -10.90 -21.15
C THR A 116 -7.07 -9.42 -21.12
N GLY A 117 -7.46 -8.89 -19.96
CA GLY A 117 -8.05 -7.55 -19.82
C GLY A 117 -9.49 -7.46 -20.36
N GLU A 118 -10.09 -8.57 -20.80
CA GLU A 118 -11.43 -8.57 -21.36
C GLU A 118 -12.49 -8.36 -20.27
N THR A 119 -13.41 -7.42 -20.49
CA THR A 119 -14.59 -7.29 -19.62
C THR A 119 -15.57 -8.44 -19.90
N ILE A 120 -15.67 -9.35 -18.95
CA ILE A 120 -16.55 -10.52 -18.99
C ILE A 120 -17.99 -10.14 -18.65
N ASP A 121 -18.19 -9.21 -17.71
CA ASP A 121 -19.52 -8.80 -17.29
C ASP A 121 -19.58 -7.34 -16.78
N ARG A 122 -20.80 -6.81 -16.69
CA ARG A 122 -21.10 -5.53 -16.03
C ARG A 122 -22.32 -5.68 -15.14
N ILE A 123 -22.15 -5.35 -13.86
CA ILE A 123 -23.18 -5.53 -12.84
C ILE A 123 -23.51 -4.15 -12.27
N SER A 124 -24.79 -3.78 -12.28
CA SER A 124 -25.19 -2.49 -11.71
C SER A 124 -25.18 -2.53 -10.18
N PHE A 125 -24.92 -1.39 -9.55
CA PHE A 125 -24.94 -1.29 -8.08
C PHE A 125 -26.33 -1.58 -7.49
N GLU A 126 -27.39 -1.38 -8.27
CA GLU A 126 -28.76 -1.76 -7.88
C GLU A 126 -28.92 -3.30 -7.79
N GLU A 127 -28.19 -4.06 -8.61
CA GLU A 127 -28.23 -5.52 -8.65
C GLU A 127 -27.37 -6.16 -7.56
N THR A 128 -26.31 -5.49 -7.09
CA THR A 128 -25.42 -6.01 -6.05
C THR A 128 -26.05 -6.02 -4.65
N GLY A 129 -27.19 -5.36 -4.47
CA GLY A 129 -27.74 -5.09 -3.14
C GLY A 129 -26.84 -4.15 -2.32
N ALA A 130 -27.19 -3.93 -1.04
CA ALA A 130 -26.30 -3.24 -0.12
C ALA A 130 -25.10 -4.16 0.14
N TYR A 131 -23.91 -3.77 -0.32
CA TYR A 131 -22.67 -4.45 0.05
C TYR A 131 -22.54 -4.42 1.58
N ASP A 132 -22.52 -5.60 2.21
CA ASP A 132 -22.40 -5.79 3.66
C ASP A 132 -21.01 -6.31 4.05
N GLY A 133 -20.04 -6.25 3.12
CA GLY A 133 -18.64 -6.56 3.42
C GLY A 133 -18.00 -5.44 4.26
N PRO A 134 -16.81 -5.67 4.84
CA PRO A 134 -16.16 -4.69 5.69
C PRO A 134 -15.88 -3.40 4.92
N VAL A 135 -16.69 -2.38 5.23
CA VAL A 135 -16.61 -1.03 4.67
C VAL A 135 -15.82 -0.16 5.64
N GLY A 136 -14.62 0.30 5.26
CA GLY A 136 -13.96 1.36 6.04
C GLY A 136 -12.45 1.44 5.90
N ARG A 137 -11.97 2.64 5.60
CA ARG A 137 -10.55 3.04 5.43
C ARG A 137 -9.62 2.76 6.61
N ASP A 138 -10.16 2.37 7.75
CA ASP A 138 -9.42 1.96 8.95
C ASP A 138 -9.39 0.42 9.00
N PHE A 139 -8.75 -0.22 8.03
CA PHE A 139 -8.94 -1.64 7.76
C PHE A 139 -8.21 -2.53 8.78
N VAL A 140 -8.95 -2.94 9.80
CA VAL A 140 -8.71 -4.19 10.53
C VAL A 140 -9.11 -5.34 9.59
N ALA A 141 -8.16 -5.92 8.86
CA ALA A 141 -8.46 -7.10 8.06
C ALA A 141 -8.65 -8.29 9.02
N THR A 142 -9.89 -8.72 9.23
CA THR A 142 -10.19 -9.85 10.11
C THR A 142 -10.22 -11.16 9.35
N GLN A 143 -9.31 -12.08 9.65
CA GLN A 143 -9.37 -13.46 9.18
C GLN A 143 -9.27 -14.40 10.38
N ASP A 144 -10.29 -15.22 10.64
CA ASP A 144 -10.32 -16.11 11.81
C ASP A 144 -10.10 -15.40 13.17
N GLY A 145 -10.39 -14.09 13.24
CA GLY A 145 -10.13 -13.23 14.39
C GLY A 145 -8.70 -12.67 14.48
N LEU A 146 -7.83 -12.98 13.50
CA LEU A 146 -6.57 -12.29 13.25
C LEU A 146 -6.86 -10.93 12.62
N SER A 147 -6.24 -9.89 13.11
CA SER A 147 -6.49 -8.49 12.77
C SER A 147 -5.13 -7.82 12.50
N VAL A 148 -5.00 -7.05 11.42
CA VAL A 148 -3.79 -6.25 11.15
C VAL A 148 -4.18 -4.79 11.01
N TYR A 149 -3.39 -3.90 11.59
CA TYR A 149 -3.59 -2.46 11.46
C TYR A 149 -2.26 -1.70 11.54
N VAL A 150 -2.26 -0.47 11.04
CA VAL A 150 -1.13 0.45 11.09
C VAL A 150 -1.27 1.39 12.29
N ASN A 151 -0.18 1.63 13.00
CA ASN A 151 -0.12 2.53 14.16
C ASN A 151 1.19 3.33 14.11
N GLY A 152 1.35 4.30 15.01
CA GLY A 152 2.58 5.08 15.15
C GLY A 152 2.47 6.49 14.59
N ASP A 153 3.41 7.33 15.03
CA ASP A 153 3.56 8.68 14.55
C ASP A 153 4.29 8.68 13.20
N ARG A 154 4.18 9.77 12.44
CA ARG A 154 4.93 9.93 11.19
C ARG A 154 6.44 9.90 11.50
N GLY A 155 7.18 9.16 10.67
CA GLY A 155 8.61 8.86 10.84
C GLY A 155 8.90 7.59 11.63
N GLU A 156 7.94 7.09 12.41
CA GLU A 156 8.09 5.83 13.16
C GLU A 156 6.83 4.95 13.04
N PRO A 157 6.35 4.63 11.80
CA PRO A 157 5.18 3.80 11.64
C PRO A 157 5.44 2.36 12.06
N GLN A 158 4.40 1.75 12.65
CA GLN A 158 4.36 0.39 13.13
C GLN A 158 3.23 -0.38 12.44
N LEU A 159 3.51 -1.62 12.08
CA LEU A 159 2.54 -2.61 11.65
C LEU A 159 2.25 -3.53 12.83
N ILE A 160 0.98 -3.58 13.26
CA ILE A 160 0.56 -4.36 14.42
C ILE A 160 -0.35 -5.49 13.97
N LEU A 161 -0.08 -6.69 14.48
CA LEU A 161 -0.90 -7.88 14.33
C LEU A 161 -1.55 -8.21 15.67
N GLU A 162 -2.87 -8.25 15.69
CA GLU A 162 -3.70 -8.69 16.80
C GLU A 162 -4.20 -10.11 16.51
N VAL A 163 -3.89 -11.05 17.39
CA VAL A 163 -4.39 -12.43 17.28
C VAL A 163 -5.76 -12.57 17.96
N PRO A 164 -6.55 -13.64 17.68
CA PRO A 164 -7.92 -13.80 18.20
C PRO A 164 -8.07 -13.73 19.73
N SER A 165 -6.98 -13.90 20.49
CA SER A 165 -6.96 -13.72 21.95
C SER A 165 -6.96 -12.25 22.39
N GLY A 166 -6.94 -11.29 21.46
CA GLY A 166 -6.76 -9.85 21.71
C GLY A 166 -5.32 -9.50 22.10
N SER A 167 -4.36 -10.37 21.80
CA SER A 167 -2.94 -10.09 22.04
C SER A 167 -2.34 -9.44 20.81
N GLU A 168 -1.57 -8.37 21.01
CA GLU A 168 -0.96 -7.60 19.93
C GLU A 168 0.54 -7.84 19.87
N ARG A 169 1.10 -7.83 18.68
CA ARG A 169 2.54 -7.76 18.44
C ARG A 169 2.88 -6.80 17.30
N ILE A 170 3.99 -6.10 17.44
CA ILE A 170 4.60 -5.34 16.35
C ILE A 170 5.25 -6.34 15.40
N VAL A 171 4.85 -6.32 14.13
CA VAL A 171 5.39 -7.17 13.07
C VAL A 171 6.48 -6.44 12.30
N LEU A 172 6.30 -5.14 12.09
CA LEU A 172 7.27 -4.29 11.40
C LEU A 172 7.26 -2.91 12.07
N GLU A 173 8.45 -2.40 12.38
CA GLU A 173 8.67 -1.03 12.88
C GLU A 173 9.80 -0.43 12.06
N VAL A 174 9.60 0.81 11.63
CA VAL A 174 10.47 1.44 10.65
C VAL A 174 10.76 2.86 11.08
N GLU A 175 12.03 3.26 11.06
CA GLU A 175 12.45 4.65 11.26
C GLU A 175 12.67 5.31 9.88
N GLY A 176 12.04 6.46 9.66
CA GLY A 176 12.07 7.19 8.40
C GLY A 176 11.90 8.71 8.57
N PRO A 177 11.85 9.47 7.47
CA PRO A 177 11.53 10.90 7.47
C PRO A 177 10.25 11.22 8.24
N ALA A 178 10.13 12.45 8.76
CA ALA A 178 8.99 12.88 9.58
C ALA A 178 7.62 12.87 8.89
N ASP A 179 7.55 12.60 7.59
CA ASP A 179 6.34 12.40 6.80
C ASP A 179 6.10 10.95 6.37
N TYR A 180 7.08 10.06 6.59
CA TYR A 180 6.99 8.64 6.30
C TYR A 180 5.93 7.96 7.19
N ARG A 181 5.06 7.15 6.59
CA ARG A 181 4.04 6.39 7.30
C ARG A 181 3.61 5.16 6.50
N PHE A 182 2.92 4.23 7.16
CA PHE A 182 2.10 3.24 6.48
C PHE A 182 0.70 3.80 6.26
N ASP A 183 0.19 3.74 5.03
CA ASP A 183 -1.14 4.26 4.68
C ASP A 183 -2.23 3.21 4.90
N TRP A 184 -1.96 1.93 4.62
CA TRP A 184 -2.86 0.81 4.93
C TRP A 184 -2.13 -0.54 5.02
N ALA A 185 -2.80 -1.53 5.62
CA ALA A 185 -2.35 -2.92 5.65
C ALA A 185 -3.51 -3.89 5.42
N ARG A 186 -3.21 -5.11 4.92
CA ARG A 186 -4.20 -6.17 4.67
C ARG A 186 -3.54 -7.55 4.77
N LEU A 187 -4.23 -8.52 5.37
CA LEU A 187 -3.81 -9.93 5.36
C LEU A 187 -4.02 -10.57 3.98
N SER A 188 -3.14 -11.49 3.59
CA SER A 188 -3.41 -12.42 2.49
C SER A 188 -4.63 -13.28 2.80
N PRO A 189 -5.33 -13.81 1.79
CA PRO A 189 -6.48 -14.70 1.98
C PRO A 189 -6.23 -15.97 2.79
N ASP A 190 -4.98 -16.38 3.00
CA ASP A 190 -4.57 -17.51 3.85
C ASP A 190 -4.02 -17.09 5.22
N GLY A 191 -3.92 -15.78 5.48
CA GLY A 191 -3.40 -15.21 6.72
C GLY A 191 -1.88 -15.36 6.91
N GLU A 192 -1.17 -15.94 5.94
CA GLU A 192 0.28 -16.22 6.04
C GLU A 192 1.16 -15.01 5.68
N TRP A 193 0.58 -13.95 5.12
CA TRP A 193 1.28 -12.76 4.65
C TRP A 193 0.47 -11.48 4.90
N ILE A 194 1.16 -10.35 4.88
CA ILE A 194 0.55 -9.02 5.02
C ILE A 194 1.02 -8.13 3.87
N LEU A 195 0.10 -7.50 3.17
CA LEU A 195 0.37 -6.34 2.30
C LEU A 195 0.34 -5.07 3.14
N VAL A 196 1.30 -4.18 2.88
CA VAL A 196 1.35 -2.84 3.48
C VAL A 196 1.66 -1.84 2.38
N GLN A 197 0.93 -0.73 2.30
CA GLN A 197 1.37 0.42 1.49
C GLN A 197 2.03 1.46 2.39
N ASP A 198 3.17 1.97 1.97
CA ASP A 198 3.79 3.12 2.60
C ASP A 198 3.53 4.43 1.85
N SER A 199 3.90 5.54 2.48
CA SER A 199 3.70 6.89 1.96
C SER A 199 4.52 7.22 0.72
N GLU A 200 5.46 6.36 0.33
CA GLU A 200 6.23 6.48 -0.93
C GLU A 200 5.51 5.76 -2.08
N GLY A 201 4.32 5.23 -1.86
CA GLY A 201 3.56 4.49 -2.86
C GLY A 201 4.09 3.07 -3.12
N ARG A 202 4.91 2.53 -2.20
CA ARG A 202 5.41 1.17 -2.30
C ARG A 202 4.42 0.21 -1.64
N VAL A 203 4.15 -0.91 -2.30
CA VAL A 203 3.45 -2.04 -1.70
C VAL A 203 4.48 -3.04 -1.23
N LEU A 204 4.50 -3.29 0.07
CA LEU A 204 5.37 -4.23 0.75
C LEU A 204 4.64 -5.54 1.03
N ILE A 205 5.35 -6.66 0.96
CA ILE A 205 4.92 -7.94 1.56
C ILE A 205 5.72 -8.18 2.84
N VAL A 206 5.02 -8.49 3.92
CA VAL A 206 5.56 -8.72 5.25
C VAL A 206 5.07 -10.06 5.78
N SER A 207 5.96 -10.86 6.37
CA SER A 207 5.54 -12.07 7.09
C SER A 207 4.92 -11.68 8.43
N PRO A 208 3.78 -12.28 8.85
CA PRO A 208 3.17 -12.05 10.15
C PRO A 208 4.12 -12.34 11.32
N ASP A 209 5.10 -13.22 11.10
CA ASP A 209 6.12 -13.58 12.11
C ASP A 209 7.16 -12.49 12.37
N GLY A 210 7.20 -11.45 11.53
CA GLY A 210 7.98 -10.23 11.72
C GLY A 210 9.16 -10.08 10.77
N ASP A 211 9.88 -8.97 10.96
CA ASP A 211 11.17 -8.64 10.33
C ASP A 211 12.22 -9.74 10.62
N PRO A 212 12.95 -10.26 9.60
CA PRO A 212 13.78 -9.46 8.69
C PRO A 212 13.30 -9.29 7.23
N ASN A 213 12.03 -9.57 6.87
CA ASN A 213 11.68 -9.86 5.47
C ASN A 213 10.60 -8.96 4.82
N ALA A 214 10.44 -7.72 5.28
CA ALA A 214 9.64 -6.75 4.52
C ALA A 214 10.30 -6.52 3.15
N ARG A 215 9.55 -6.74 2.07
CA ARG A 215 10.06 -6.65 0.69
C ARG A 215 9.13 -5.83 -0.19
N ILE A 216 9.68 -5.05 -1.11
CA ILE A 216 8.92 -4.31 -2.11
C ILE A 216 8.36 -5.31 -3.12
N LEU A 217 7.04 -5.40 -3.21
CA LEU A 217 6.35 -6.15 -4.26
C LEU A 217 6.25 -5.32 -5.54
N THR A 218 5.84 -4.05 -5.40
CA THR A 218 5.68 -3.09 -6.48
C THR A 218 5.73 -1.67 -5.92
N ASP A 219 6.00 -0.69 -6.77
CA ASP A 219 6.06 0.73 -6.48
C ASP A 219 5.09 1.53 -7.37
N ASP A 220 5.08 2.85 -7.21
CA ASP A 220 4.20 3.78 -7.93
C ASP A 220 2.70 3.49 -7.78
N VAL A 221 2.30 2.94 -6.63
CA VAL A 221 0.89 2.75 -6.27
C VAL A 221 0.37 4.01 -5.62
N ASP A 222 -0.80 4.49 -6.03
CA ASP A 222 -1.36 5.72 -5.48
C ASP A 222 -1.79 5.51 -4.01
N SER A 223 -1.44 6.44 -3.12
CA SER A 223 -1.53 6.29 -1.65
C SER A 223 -2.96 6.16 -1.11
N TRP A 224 -3.96 6.54 -1.91
CA TRP A 224 -5.38 6.44 -1.53
C TRP A 224 -6.07 5.21 -2.11
N MET A 225 -5.35 4.39 -2.88
CA MET A 225 -5.89 3.16 -3.47
C MET A 225 -5.41 1.94 -2.70
N ALA A 226 -6.35 1.05 -2.37
CA ALA A 226 -6.01 -0.23 -1.79
C ALA A 226 -5.56 -1.21 -2.88
N ALA A 227 -4.66 -2.13 -2.53
CA ALA A 227 -4.44 -3.34 -3.31
C ALA A 227 -5.34 -4.48 -2.80
N SER A 228 -5.60 -5.46 -3.67
CA SER A 228 -6.31 -6.68 -3.31
C SER A 228 -5.52 -7.91 -3.70
N TRP A 229 -5.63 -8.96 -2.90
CA TRP A 229 -4.86 -10.19 -3.06
C TRP A 229 -5.81 -11.35 -3.32
N TYR A 230 -5.53 -12.09 -4.39
CA TYR A 230 -6.19 -13.35 -4.72
C TYR A 230 -5.25 -14.54 -4.55
N ILE A 231 -5.74 -15.58 -3.87
CA ILE A 231 -5.09 -16.90 -3.81
C ILE A 231 -6.11 -17.93 -4.29
N PRO A 232 -5.82 -18.71 -5.36
CA PRO A 232 -6.73 -19.74 -5.85
C PRO A 232 -7.17 -20.70 -4.75
N GLY A 233 -8.49 -20.89 -4.61
CA GLY A 233 -9.08 -21.77 -3.61
C GLY A 233 -9.42 -21.10 -2.27
N TYR A 234 -9.04 -19.85 -2.05
CA TYR A 234 -9.41 -19.05 -0.88
C TYR A 234 -10.47 -18.03 -1.29
N ALA A 235 -11.68 -18.16 -0.73
CA ALA A 235 -12.78 -17.23 -0.99
C ALA A 235 -12.77 -16.01 -0.05
N GLU A 236 -11.95 -16.02 0.99
CA GLU A 236 -11.83 -14.90 1.93
C GLU A 236 -11.14 -13.72 1.25
N GLY A 237 -11.67 -12.51 1.48
CA GLY A 237 -11.23 -11.31 0.76
C GLY A 237 -11.69 -11.24 -0.70
N THR A 238 -12.38 -12.27 -1.20
CA THR A 238 -13.07 -12.20 -2.50
C THR A 238 -14.51 -11.73 -2.32
N TRP A 239 -15.04 -11.09 -3.35
CA TRP A 239 -16.41 -10.60 -3.41
C TRP A 239 -17.09 -11.17 -4.65
N ASP A 240 -18.25 -11.80 -4.44
CA ASP A 240 -19.13 -12.23 -5.52
C ASP A 240 -20.25 -11.18 -5.67
N PRO A 241 -20.20 -10.29 -6.68
CA PRO A 241 -21.20 -9.25 -6.89
C PRO A 241 -22.61 -9.77 -7.18
N ARG A 242 -22.79 -11.08 -7.37
CA ARG A 242 -24.09 -11.70 -7.70
C ARG A 242 -24.73 -12.46 -6.55
N ARG A 243 -24.12 -12.48 -5.36
CA ARG A 243 -24.64 -13.18 -4.18
C ARG A 243 -25.37 -12.29 -3.20
#